data_AF-A0A8C3TSJ5-F1
#
_entry.id   AF-A0A8C3TSJ5-F1
#
_cell.length_a   1.000
_cell.length_b   1.000
_cell.length_c   1.000
_cell.angle_alpha   90.00
_cell.angle_beta   90.00
_cell.angle_gamma   90.00
#
_symmetry.space_group_name_H-M   'P 1'
#
loop_
_entity.id
_entity.type
_entity.pdbx_description
1 polymer ?
#
loop_
_entity_poly.entity_id
_entity_poly.type
_entity_poly.pdbx_seq_one_letter_code
_entity_poly.pdbx_strand_id
1 'polypeptide(L)'
;MMLSPEQAADSDHPSSAPSDPESLSGADAQALSCCVSDPEPAEGGGGEGRGGGRPGLHPPPLSREEKRRRRRATAKYRSAHATRERIRVEAFNLAFAELRKLLPTLPPDKKLSKIEILRLAICYISYLNHVLDV
;
A
#
# COMPACT_ATOMS: atom_id res chain seq x y z
N MET A 1 -58.59 -32.53 12.24
CA MET A 1 -58.32 -33.58 11.24
C MET A 1 -57.13 -33.07 10.42
N MET A 2 -55.94 -33.63 10.62
CA MET A 2 -55.32 -34.64 9.74
C MET A 2 -54.89 -34.04 8.38
N LEU A 3 -53.63 -34.10 7.91
CA LEU A 3 -52.40 -34.78 8.36
C LEU A 3 -51.15 -34.00 7.85
N SER A 4 -50.02 -34.12 8.57
CA SER A 4 -48.66 -34.25 7.98
C SER A 4 -48.31 -35.75 7.98
N PRO A 5 -47.45 -36.30 7.10
CA PRO A 5 -45.99 -36.03 7.00
C PRO A 5 -45.60 -35.57 5.56
N GLU A 6 -44.43 -35.77 4.93
CA GLU A 6 -43.11 -36.44 5.16
C GLU A 6 -42.02 -35.62 4.40
N GLN A 7 -40.77 -35.43 4.89
CA GLN A 7 -39.51 -36.19 4.63
C GLN A 7 -39.07 -36.30 3.14
N ALA A 8 -37.77 -36.25 2.77
CA ALA A 8 -36.54 -36.52 3.54
C ALA A 8 -35.27 -35.77 3.05
N ALA A 9 -34.24 -35.81 3.90
CA ALA A 9 -32.79 -36.02 3.63
C ALA A 9 -31.98 -34.97 2.80
N ASP A 10 -30.89 -34.40 3.32
CA ASP A 10 -29.50 -34.94 3.43
C ASP A 10 -28.74 -34.81 2.07
N SER A 11 -27.47 -34.40 1.94
CA SER A 11 -26.31 -34.50 2.83
C SER A 11 -25.26 -33.38 2.61
N ASP A 12 -24.42 -33.18 3.64
CA ASP A 12 -22.98 -32.86 3.69
C ASP A 12 -22.18 -32.02 2.66
N HIS A 13 -21.28 -31.24 3.25
CA HIS A 13 -20.06 -30.59 2.72
C HIS A 13 -18.85 -31.56 2.91
N PRO A 14 -17.58 -31.32 2.48
CA PRO A 14 -17.00 -30.32 1.58
C PRO A 14 -16.06 -31.00 0.51
N SER A 15 -14.90 -30.39 0.21
CA SER A 15 -13.78 -30.87 -0.66
C SER A 15 -13.92 -30.49 -2.15
N SER A 16 -12.86 -30.10 -2.89
CA SER A 16 -11.41 -30.22 -2.63
C SER A 16 -10.62 -29.00 -3.13
N ALA A 17 -9.57 -28.61 -2.41
CA ALA A 17 -8.33 -28.15 -3.06
C ALA A 17 -7.46 -29.40 -3.32
N PRO A 18 -6.56 -29.39 -4.33
CA PRO A 18 -5.16 -29.31 -3.92
C PRO A 18 -4.22 -28.53 -4.88
N SER A 19 -3.18 -27.97 -4.25
CA SER A 19 -1.78 -27.87 -4.75
C SER A 19 -1.44 -27.06 -6.00
N ASP A 20 -0.78 -25.92 -5.77
CA ASP A 20 0.46 -25.58 -6.49
C ASP A 20 1.51 -26.70 -6.32
N PRO A 21 2.44 -26.88 -7.27
CA PRO A 21 3.80 -26.42 -6.98
C PRO A 21 4.61 -25.85 -8.16
N GLU A 22 5.44 -24.86 -7.81
CA GLU A 22 6.75 -24.49 -8.37
C GLU A 22 7.04 -24.60 -9.89
N SER A 23 7.46 -23.47 -10.49
CA SER A 23 8.90 -23.31 -10.79
C SER A 23 9.32 -21.87 -11.15
N LEU A 24 10.21 -21.38 -10.31
CA LEU A 24 11.18 -20.29 -10.46
C LEU A 24 11.64 -19.97 -11.90
N SER A 25 11.60 -18.69 -12.29
CA SER A 25 12.78 -17.95 -12.79
C SER A 25 12.44 -16.48 -13.07
N GLY A 26 13.47 -15.61 -13.08
CA GLY A 26 13.32 -14.20 -13.46
C GLY A 26 13.31 -13.25 -12.26
N ALA A 27 14.44 -12.56 -12.05
CA ALA A 27 14.54 -11.54 -11.02
C ALA A 27 13.75 -10.28 -11.40
N ASP A 28 12.83 -9.86 -10.53
CA ASP A 28 12.23 -8.52 -10.58
C ASP A 28 12.51 -7.71 -9.30
N ALA A 29 13.78 -7.73 -8.88
CA ALA A 29 14.34 -6.75 -7.94
C ALA A 29 14.42 -5.32 -8.56
N GLN A 30 13.75 -5.08 -9.68
CA GLN A 30 13.83 -3.85 -10.49
C GLN A 30 12.55 -2.98 -10.39
N ALA A 31 11.65 -3.26 -9.45
CA ALA A 31 10.48 -2.42 -9.17
C ALA A 31 10.69 -1.34 -8.08
N LEU A 32 11.87 -1.29 -7.43
CA LEU A 32 12.20 -0.26 -6.43
C LEU A 32 12.82 1.02 -7.02
N SER A 33 13.09 1.06 -8.34
CA SER A 33 13.51 2.28 -9.04
C SER A 33 12.32 3.18 -9.38
N CYS A 34 11.51 3.53 -8.37
CA CYS A 34 10.60 4.67 -8.46
C CYS A 34 11.37 6.00 -8.31
N CYS A 35 12.35 6.20 -9.18
CA CYS A 35 12.81 7.53 -9.61
C CYS A 35 11.70 8.17 -10.47
N VAL A 36 10.51 8.32 -9.87
CA VAL A 36 9.44 9.14 -10.41
C VAL A 36 9.92 10.56 -10.22
N SER A 37 10.64 11.06 -11.23
CA SER A 37 11.08 12.44 -11.34
C SER A 37 9.97 13.34 -10.84
N ASP A 38 10.31 14.27 -9.95
CA ASP A 38 9.37 15.33 -9.60
C ASP A 38 8.80 15.89 -10.90
N PRO A 39 7.48 16.09 -11.01
CA PRO A 39 6.90 16.69 -12.19
C PRO A 39 7.42 18.13 -12.24
N GLU A 40 8.51 18.30 -12.99
CA GLU A 40 9.14 19.57 -13.31
C GLU A 40 8.04 20.60 -13.47
N PRO A 41 8.08 21.70 -12.70
CA PRO A 41 7.09 22.73 -12.87
C PRO A 41 7.26 23.22 -14.30
N ALA A 42 6.37 22.81 -15.21
CA ALA A 42 6.38 23.30 -16.57
C ALA A 42 6.39 24.83 -16.51
N GLU A 43 7.56 25.39 -16.75
CA GLU A 43 7.79 26.82 -16.87
C GLU A 43 7.07 27.21 -18.15
N GLY A 44 5.94 27.90 -17.99
CA GLY A 44 5.28 28.53 -19.12
C GLY A 44 6.21 29.60 -19.66
N GLY A 45 7.00 29.23 -20.65
CA GLY A 45 8.09 30.05 -21.15
C GLY A 45 7.61 31.44 -21.60
N GLY A 46 8.41 32.46 -21.28
CA GLY A 46 8.30 33.75 -21.95
C GLY A 46 8.75 33.60 -23.40
N GLY A 47 7.95 34.16 -24.32
CA GLY A 47 8.26 34.25 -25.74
C GLY A 47 7.35 35.34 -26.34
N GLU A 48 7.96 36.36 -26.94
CA GLU A 48 7.29 37.63 -27.24
C GLU A 48 6.42 37.61 -28.49
N GLY A 49 5.40 38.48 -28.51
CA GLY A 49 4.56 38.72 -29.69
C GLY A 49 3.88 40.09 -29.61
N ARG A 50 4.40 41.08 -30.37
CA ARG A 50 3.74 42.38 -30.56
C ARG A 50 2.42 42.21 -31.32
N GLY A 51 1.31 42.68 -30.76
CA GLY A 51 0.01 42.76 -31.44
C GLY A 51 -1.03 43.42 -30.53
N GLY A 52 -1.72 44.45 -31.03
CA GLY A 52 -2.54 45.32 -30.17
C GLY A 52 -3.95 44.83 -29.88
N GLY A 53 -4.57 45.41 -28.84
CA GLY A 53 -6.02 45.56 -28.74
C GLY A 53 -6.80 44.55 -27.90
N ARG A 54 -6.82 44.74 -26.56
CA ARG A 54 -8.02 44.65 -25.67
C ARG A 54 -7.64 44.72 -24.17
N PRO A 55 -8.22 45.61 -23.36
CA PRO A 55 -8.09 45.55 -21.91
C PRO A 55 -9.07 44.51 -21.33
N GLY A 56 -8.61 43.26 -21.16
CA GLY A 56 -9.45 42.15 -20.72
C GLY A 56 -8.78 41.25 -19.68
N LEU A 57 -9.00 41.56 -18.39
CA LEU A 57 -8.82 40.70 -17.21
C LEU A 57 -7.68 39.66 -17.28
N HIS A 58 -6.43 40.10 -17.31
CA HIS A 58 -5.32 39.23 -16.89
C HIS A 58 -5.37 39.11 -15.35
N PRO A 59 -5.54 37.91 -14.76
CA PRO A 59 -5.52 37.76 -13.31
C PRO A 59 -4.13 38.18 -12.77
N PRO A 60 -4.05 38.83 -11.59
CA PRO A 60 -2.78 39.30 -11.05
C PRO A 60 -1.77 38.14 -10.90
N PRO A 61 -0.46 38.39 -11.07
CA PRO A 61 0.56 37.36 -10.98
C PRO A 61 0.51 36.69 -9.61
N LEU A 62 0.07 35.43 -9.60
CA LEU A 62 -0.14 34.66 -8.38
C LEU A 62 1.19 34.50 -7.62
N SER A 63 1.15 34.68 -6.31
CA SER A 63 2.32 34.46 -5.45
C SER A 63 2.88 33.05 -5.59
N ARG A 64 4.16 32.85 -5.26
CA ARG A 64 4.80 31.52 -5.31
C ARG A 64 4.02 30.47 -4.49
N GLU A 65 3.42 30.89 -3.38
CA GLU A 65 2.61 30.01 -2.53
C GLU A 65 1.23 29.72 -3.13
N GLU A 66 0.57 30.72 -3.73
CA GLU A 66 -0.70 30.54 -4.45
C GLU A 66 -0.53 29.54 -5.62
N LYS A 67 0.59 29.61 -6.34
CA LYS A 67 0.96 28.64 -7.39
C LYS A 67 1.17 27.22 -6.81
N ARG A 68 1.85 27.07 -5.66
CA ARG A 68 2.01 25.77 -4.97
C ARG A 68 0.66 25.21 -4.51
N ARG A 69 -0.18 26.04 -3.90
CA ARG A 69 -1.54 25.69 -3.47
C ARG A 69 -2.38 25.19 -4.64
N ARG A 70 -2.39 25.91 -5.77
CA ARG A 70 -3.11 25.48 -6.99
C ARG A 70 -2.60 24.15 -7.54
N ARG A 71 -1.28 23.93 -7.61
CA ARG A 71 -0.70 22.64 -8.04
C ARG A 71 -1.13 21.49 -7.11
N ARG A 72 -1.06 21.68 -5.78
CA ARG A 72 -1.52 20.71 -4.77
C ARG A 72 -3.03 20.43 -4.83
N ALA A 73 -3.83 21.43 -5.22
CA ALA A 73 -5.27 21.31 -5.42
C ALA A 73 -5.68 20.61 -6.73
N THR A 74 -4.73 20.22 -7.60
CA THR A 74 -5.07 19.39 -8.77
C THR A 74 -5.37 17.95 -8.38
N ALA A 75 -6.31 17.31 -9.09
CA ALA A 75 -6.60 15.89 -8.88
C ALA A 75 -5.36 15.00 -9.14
N LYS A 76 -4.57 15.30 -10.18
CA LYS A 76 -3.32 14.60 -10.53
C LYS A 76 -2.29 14.63 -9.39
N TYR A 77 -2.12 15.77 -8.71
CA TYR A 77 -1.20 15.84 -7.56
C TYR A 77 -1.71 14.97 -6.40
N ARG A 78 -3.00 15.07 -6.07
CA ARG A 78 -3.60 14.28 -4.97
C ARG A 78 -3.53 12.78 -5.24
N SER A 79 -3.86 12.31 -6.44
CA SER A 79 -3.83 10.88 -6.79
C SER A 79 -2.39 10.33 -6.79
N ALA A 80 -1.42 11.09 -7.32
CA ALA A 80 -0.01 10.71 -7.28
C ALA A 80 0.55 10.67 -5.85
N HIS A 81 0.11 11.58 -4.96
CA HIS A 81 0.49 11.54 -3.55
C HIS A 81 -0.17 10.36 -2.81
N ALA A 82 -1.46 10.12 -3.03
CA ALA A 82 -2.18 8.99 -2.42
C ALA A 82 -1.61 7.63 -2.86
N THR A 83 -1.17 7.52 -4.11
CA THR A 83 -0.53 6.30 -4.64
C THR A 83 0.86 6.08 -4.02
N ARG A 84 1.69 7.13 -3.92
CA ARG A 84 2.99 7.05 -3.23
C ARG A 84 2.84 6.63 -1.76
N GLU A 85 1.85 7.20 -1.06
CA GLU A 85 1.59 6.83 0.34
C GLU A 85 1.06 5.39 0.48
N ARG A 86 0.21 4.92 -0.46
CA ARG A 86 -0.23 3.51 -0.49
C ARG A 86 0.96 2.57 -0.62
N ILE A 87 1.87 2.81 -1.58
CA ILE A 87 3.08 2.00 -1.80
C ILE A 87 3.97 2.00 -0.54
N ARG A 88 4.14 3.17 0.10
CA ARG A 88 4.91 3.29 1.35
C ARG A 88 4.32 2.45 2.49
N VAL A 89 2.99 2.45 2.64
CA VAL A 89 2.26 1.66 3.64
C VAL A 89 2.26 0.16 3.30
N GLU A 90 2.20 -0.19 2.02
CA GLU A 90 2.30 -1.56 1.53
C GLU A 90 3.68 -2.16 1.83
N ALA A 91 4.77 -1.46 1.48
CA ALA A 91 6.14 -1.87 1.81
C ALA A 91 6.33 -2.06 3.34
N PHE A 92 5.76 -1.15 4.15
CA PHE A 92 5.74 -1.29 5.60
C PHE A 92 4.95 -2.54 6.08
N ASN A 93 3.82 -2.83 5.46
CA ASN A 93 3.01 -4.01 5.81
C ASN A 93 3.71 -5.33 5.39
N LEU A 94 4.42 -5.34 4.27
CA LEU A 94 5.25 -6.47 3.84
C LEU A 94 6.36 -6.76 4.86
N ALA A 95 7.09 -5.73 5.31
CA ALA A 95 8.10 -5.88 6.37
C ALA A 95 7.50 -6.43 7.69
N PHE A 96 6.27 -6.04 8.03
CA PHE A 96 5.53 -6.59 9.17
C PHE A 96 5.12 -8.06 8.97
N ALA A 97 4.79 -8.47 7.74
CA ALA A 97 4.47 -9.85 7.41
C ALA A 97 5.72 -10.74 7.47
N GLU A 98 6.86 -10.29 6.97
CA GLU A 98 8.14 -11.02 7.10
C GLU A 98 8.54 -11.17 8.57
N LEU A 99 8.47 -10.09 9.37
CA LEU A 99 8.72 -10.19 10.81
C LEU A 99 7.80 -11.20 11.48
N ARG A 100 6.49 -11.24 11.14
CA ARG A 100 5.53 -12.19 11.70
C ARG A 100 5.90 -13.66 11.42
N LYS A 101 6.51 -13.98 10.28
CA LYS A 101 6.94 -15.37 9.95
C LYS A 101 8.02 -15.89 10.91
N LEU A 102 8.84 -15.00 11.45
CA LEU A 102 9.94 -15.33 12.37
C LEU A 102 9.47 -15.51 13.84
N LEU A 103 8.22 -15.16 14.16
CA LEU A 103 7.72 -15.17 15.54
C LEU A 103 7.05 -16.50 15.90
N PRO A 104 7.44 -17.14 17.02
CA PRO A 104 6.82 -18.38 17.46
C PRO A 104 5.40 -18.10 17.99
N THR A 105 4.40 -18.79 17.43
CA THR A 105 3.00 -18.73 17.90
C THR A 105 2.36 -20.11 17.93
N LEU A 106 1.42 -20.30 18.86
CA LEU A 106 0.53 -21.45 18.89
C LEU A 106 -0.93 -20.94 18.80
N PRO A 107 -1.72 -21.34 17.78
CA PRO A 107 -1.30 -22.06 16.57
C PRO A 107 -0.38 -21.20 15.65
N PRO A 108 0.32 -21.79 14.67
CA PRO A 108 1.27 -21.06 13.82
C PRO A 108 0.63 -19.95 12.96
N ASP A 109 -0.64 -20.11 12.59
CA ASP A 109 -1.44 -19.15 11.81
C ASP A 109 -2.12 -18.06 12.66
N LYS A 110 -1.87 -18.01 13.98
CA LYS A 110 -2.45 -17.01 14.88
C LYS A 110 -2.28 -15.59 14.33
N LYS A 111 -3.40 -14.92 14.06
CA LYS A 111 -3.42 -13.50 13.68
C LYS A 111 -2.92 -12.65 14.85
N LEU A 112 -1.89 -11.85 14.60
CA LEU A 112 -1.33 -10.89 15.57
C LEU A 112 -1.53 -9.47 15.06
N SER A 113 -1.88 -8.55 15.96
CA SER A 113 -1.84 -7.12 15.68
C SER A 113 -0.42 -6.58 15.59
N LYS A 114 -0.23 -5.39 15.01
CA LYS A 114 1.08 -4.74 14.89
C LYS A 114 1.78 -4.56 16.24
N ILE A 115 1.05 -4.25 17.31
CA ILE A 115 1.64 -4.10 18.64
C ILE A 115 2.03 -5.44 19.27
N GLU A 116 1.28 -6.52 19.02
CA GLU A 116 1.65 -7.86 19.47
C GLU A 116 2.90 -8.38 18.76
N ILE A 117 3.00 -8.16 17.43
CA ILE A 117 4.20 -8.51 16.64
C ILE A 117 5.45 -7.83 17.23
N LEU A 118 5.38 -6.53 17.50
CA LEU A 118 6.51 -5.78 18.08
C LEU A 118 6.88 -6.28 19.50
N ARG A 119 5.90 -6.50 20.37
CA ARG A 119 6.13 -7.01 21.72
C ARG A 119 6.74 -8.42 21.71
N LEU A 120 6.19 -9.31 20.90
CA LEU A 120 6.65 -10.69 20.78
C LEU A 120 8.05 -10.76 20.17
N ALA A 121 8.38 -9.91 19.19
CA ALA A 121 9.73 -9.80 18.64
C ALA A 121 10.76 -9.42 19.71
N ILE A 122 10.47 -8.41 20.54
CA ILE A 122 11.35 -7.99 21.65
C ILE A 122 11.53 -9.15 22.64
N CYS A 123 10.44 -9.79 23.08
CA CYS A 123 10.52 -10.93 23.99
C CYS A 123 11.32 -12.11 23.40
N TYR A 124 11.16 -12.39 22.10
CA TYR A 124 11.82 -13.52 21.45
C TYR A 124 13.32 -13.28 21.27
N ILE A 125 13.74 -12.07 20.91
CA ILE A 125 15.17 -11.70 20.87
C ILE A 125 15.81 -11.86 22.26
N SER A 126 15.17 -11.35 23.31
CA SER A 126 15.66 -11.49 24.69
C SER A 126 15.73 -12.95 25.15
N TYR A 127 14.75 -13.78 24.76
CA TYR A 127 14.76 -15.22 25.03
C TYR A 127 15.93 -15.93 24.33
N LEU A 128 16.15 -15.66 23.04
CA LEU A 128 17.24 -16.27 22.28
C LEU A 128 18.61 -15.86 22.83
N ASN A 129 18.81 -14.60 23.20
CA ASN A 129 20.04 -14.16 23.88
C ASN A 129 20.27 -14.94 25.18
N HIS A 130 19.26 -15.06 26.04
CA HIS A 130 19.38 -15.82 27.28
C HIS A 130 19.71 -17.31 27.05
N VAL A 131 19.21 -17.93 25.98
CA VAL A 131 19.54 -19.31 25.60
C VAL A 131 20.98 -19.46 25.08
N LEU A 132 21.56 -18.40 24.53
CA LEU A 132 22.94 -18.39 24.00
C LEU A 132 24.00 -17.97 25.03
N ASP A 133 23.59 -17.27 26.10
CA ASP A 133 24.44 -16.85 27.22
C ASP A 133 24.65 -17.96 28.29
N VAL A 134 24.15 -19.18 28.03
CA VAL A 134 24.19 -20.38 28.92
C VAL A 134 25.06 -21.48 28.34
#